data_AF-A0A954XN87-F1
#
_entry.id   AF-A0A954XN87-F1
#
_cell.length_a   1.000
_cell.length_b   1.000
_cell.length_c   1.000
_cell.angle_alpha   90.00
_cell.angle_beta   90.00
_cell.angle_gamma   90.00
#
_symmetry.space_group_name_H-M   'P 1'
#
loop_
_entity.id
_entity.type
_entity.pdbx_description
1 polymer ?
#
loop_
_entity_poly.entity_id
_entity_poly.type
_entity_poly.pdbx_seq_one_letter_code
_entity_poly.pdbx_strand_id
1 'polypeptide(L)'
;MARQPKPWYRKDRKVWCVTINGQRHTLGRNKKQAMEQFRALQRQPRRVRVATTMLVAIVDEFLDWVSRNRSEATFEWYRCRLQDFVDTYPDMYVEELKPHHVEKWAGIPTHSVTTRRNQMRSVKRCLKWAVAQGHLQDNPLAHMEVPSGQSREQYVPPDEFHRFLDYVTDENFANLLTVTYETGCRPQESLRVEARHVDLDHARWIFPPREAKVKSMPRVVYMSEHAAEVSGQLMKKWSTGPLFRNARGKPWNKDSVGCAFDRLQIKMGKAELKRTGEVLNENAVAEFAKTLNKVRVVRGVKVPKTPADLLCEAKRKLTQRRARQLAPRYSLYALRHSWATNALQRGVDALTVAILMGHKDPSTLARTYQHLSHNPEHLLNQARKASS
;
A
#
# COMPACT_ATOMS: atom_id res chain seq x y z
N MET A 1 27.77 37.65 -1.06
CA MET A 1 29.05 37.20 -0.49
C MET A 1 28.79 36.35 0.75
N ALA A 2 29.23 35.10 0.78
CA ALA A 2 29.08 34.26 1.98
C ALA A 2 29.93 34.85 3.12
N ARG A 3 29.35 35.03 4.31
CA ARG A 3 30.10 35.51 5.48
C ARG A 3 31.19 34.49 5.81
N GLN A 4 32.46 34.89 5.74
CA GLN A 4 33.55 34.03 6.17
C GLN A 4 33.37 33.66 7.66
N PRO A 5 33.59 32.39 8.02
CA PRO A 5 33.42 31.95 9.40
C PRO A 5 34.42 32.68 10.31
N LYS A 6 33.91 33.34 11.36
CA LYS A 6 34.73 34.08 12.33
C LYS A 6 34.76 33.35 13.68
N PRO A 7 35.96 33.08 14.25
CA PRO A 7 36.07 32.59 15.61
C PRO A 7 35.47 33.57 16.63
N TRP A 8 34.83 33.04 17.66
CA TRP A 8 34.19 33.81 18.74
C TRP A 8 34.44 33.14 20.10
N TYR A 9 34.40 33.93 21.18
CA TYR A 9 34.70 33.46 22.53
C TYR A 9 33.42 33.13 23.30
N ARG A 10 33.36 31.91 23.85
CA ARG A 10 32.23 31.39 24.61
C ARG A 10 32.49 31.56 26.10
N LYS A 11 31.82 32.54 26.73
CA LYS A 11 32.10 33.00 28.11
C LYS A 11 31.83 31.94 29.19
N ASP A 12 30.76 31.15 29.04
CA ASP A 12 30.33 30.10 29.98
C ASP A 12 31.37 28.96 30.15
N ARG A 13 32.07 28.61 29.07
CA ARG A 13 33.03 27.49 29.04
C ARG A 13 34.48 27.94 28.89
N LYS A 14 34.72 29.26 28.87
CA LYS A 14 36.03 29.89 28.70
C LYS A 14 36.84 29.36 27.51
N VAL A 15 36.19 29.13 26.37
CA VAL A 15 36.80 28.55 25.14
C VAL A 15 36.48 29.38 23.91
N TRP A 16 37.40 29.36 22.94
CA TRP A 16 37.18 29.87 21.59
C TRP A 16 36.51 28.80 20.73
N CYS A 17 35.54 29.23 19.91
CA CYS A 17 34.80 28.37 18.99
C CYS A 17 34.70 29.02 17.61
N VAL A 18 34.45 28.22 16.58
CA VAL A 18 34.05 28.71 15.25
C VAL A 18 32.98 27.79 14.68
N THR A 19 32.06 28.33 13.89
CA THR A 19 31.09 27.53 13.14
C THR A 19 31.48 27.55 11.67
N ILE A 20 31.75 26.38 11.11
CA ILE A 20 32.10 26.20 9.69
C ILE A 20 31.11 25.18 9.14
N ASN A 21 30.38 25.54 8.07
CA ASN A 21 29.40 24.67 7.41
C ASN A 21 28.35 24.04 8.34
N GLY A 22 27.90 24.77 9.36
CA GLY A 22 26.89 24.30 10.33
C GLY A 22 27.44 23.44 11.48
N GLN A 23 28.73 23.09 11.48
CA GLN A 23 29.38 22.36 12.56
C GLN A 23 30.23 23.29 13.43
N ARG A 24 30.11 23.14 14.76
CA ARG A 24 30.86 23.94 15.74
C ARG A 24 32.17 23.24 16.12
N HIS A 25 33.28 23.92 15.89
CA HIS A 25 34.62 23.48 16.30
C HIS A 25 35.06 24.26 17.54
N THR A 26 35.60 23.55 18.54
CA THR A 26 36.24 24.16 19.71
C THR A 26 37.72 24.33 19.43
N LEU A 27 38.22 25.55 19.52
CA LEU A 27 39.58 25.95 19.14
C LEU A 27 40.53 26.06 20.35
N GLY A 28 40.03 25.79 21.57
CA GLY A 28 40.80 25.83 22.81
C GLY A 28 40.58 27.08 23.67
N ARG A 29 41.25 27.14 24.82
CA ARG A 29 41.06 28.21 25.82
C ARG A 29 41.92 29.44 25.57
N ASN A 30 43.09 29.26 24.96
CA ASN A 30 44.05 30.33 24.67
C ASN A 30 43.80 30.94 23.28
N LYS A 31 43.69 32.27 23.19
CA LYS A 31 43.40 32.99 21.94
C LYS A 31 44.44 32.76 20.84
N LYS A 32 45.73 32.67 21.20
CA LYS A 32 46.83 32.47 20.23
C LYS A 32 46.75 31.06 19.62
N GLN A 33 46.63 30.04 20.47
CA GLN A 33 46.44 28.65 20.03
C GLN A 33 45.14 28.48 19.22
N ALA A 34 44.06 29.16 19.61
CA ALA A 34 42.79 29.09 18.90
C ALA A 34 42.87 29.67 17.48
N MET A 35 43.63 30.75 17.29
CA MET A 35 43.83 31.35 15.98
C MET A 35 44.76 30.50 15.10
N GLU A 36 45.76 29.85 15.69
CA GLU A 36 46.61 28.86 14.99
C GLU A 36 45.80 27.63 14.58
N GLN A 37 44.95 27.10 15.45
CA GLN A 37 44.03 26.01 15.12
C GLN A 37 43.03 26.41 14.04
N PHE A 38 42.50 27.64 14.09
CA PHE A 38 41.63 28.15 13.04
C PHE A 38 42.35 28.26 11.69
N ARG A 39 43.59 28.78 11.67
CA ARG A 39 44.42 28.82 10.46
C ARG A 39 44.76 27.42 9.95
N ALA A 40 45.03 26.47 10.84
CA ALA A 40 45.27 25.07 10.49
C ALA A 40 44.01 24.43 9.89
N LEU A 41 42.82 24.70 10.45
CA LEU A 41 41.53 24.25 9.91
C LEU A 41 41.21 24.85 8.55
N GLN A 42 41.65 26.08 8.27
CA GLN A 42 41.52 26.70 6.94
C GLN A 42 42.56 26.18 5.93
N ARG A 43 43.71 25.69 6.40
CA ARG A 43 44.81 25.19 5.57
C ARG A 43 44.77 23.68 5.31
N GLN A 44 43.96 22.92 6.04
CA GLN A 44 43.77 21.51 5.74
C GLN A 44 43.13 21.38 4.35
N PRO A 45 43.81 20.75 3.36
CA PRO A 45 43.14 20.38 2.12
C PRO A 45 41.97 19.51 2.51
N ARG A 46 40.79 19.88 2.00
CA ARG A 46 39.56 19.11 2.13
C ARG A 46 39.93 17.67 1.77
N ARG A 47 39.90 16.73 2.72
CA ARG A 47 39.84 15.31 2.38
C ARG A 47 38.46 15.10 1.76
N VAL A 48 38.33 15.42 0.47
CA VAL A 48 37.28 14.84 -0.35
C VAL A 48 37.68 13.38 -0.43
N ARG A 49 37.10 12.56 0.45
CA ARG A 49 37.14 11.12 0.25
C ARG A 49 36.27 10.88 -0.97
N VAL A 50 36.89 10.77 -2.14
CA VAL A 50 36.23 10.29 -3.35
C VAL A 50 36.02 8.80 -3.16
N ALA A 51 34.96 8.45 -2.44
CA ALA A 51 34.39 7.11 -2.48
C ALA A 51 33.15 7.22 -3.35
N THR A 52 33.37 7.29 -4.67
CA THR A 52 32.32 7.41 -5.66
C THR A 52 31.58 6.08 -5.80
N THR A 53 30.77 5.76 -4.80
CA THR A 53 29.83 4.63 -4.90
C THR A 53 28.65 5.07 -5.75
N MET A 54 28.46 4.38 -6.88
CA MET A 54 27.27 4.58 -7.70
C MET A 54 26.03 4.16 -6.92
N LEU A 55 24.95 4.92 -7.08
CA LEU A 55 23.68 4.62 -6.43
C LEU A 55 23.13 3.25 -6.85
N VAL A 56 23.30 2.88 -8.13
CA VAL A 56 22.86 1.58 -8.65
C VAL A 56 23.52 0.41 -7.91
N ALA A 57 24.82 0.50 -7.61
CA ALA A 57 25.52 -0.54 -6.87
C ALA A 57 24.95 -0.74 -5.46
N ILE A 58 24.59 0.35 -4.75
CA ILE A 58 23.91 0.25 -3.44
C ILE A 58 22.53 -0.38 -3.57
N VAL A 59 21.81 -0.06 -4.64
CA VAL A 59 20.48 -0.64 -4.90
C VAL A 59 20.59 -2.14 -5.19
N ASP A 60 21.55 -2.57 -6.00
CA ASP A 60 21.76 -3.98 -6.33
C ASP A 60 22.12 -4.80 -5.10
N GLU A 61 23.06 -4.33 -4.28
CA GLU A 61 23.42 -4.97 -3.00
C GLU A 61 22.21 -5.06 -2.05
N PHE A 62 21.40 -4.00 -1.98
CA PHE A 62 20.17 -4.01 -1.19
C PHE A 62 19.15 -5.03 -1.71
N LEU A 63 18.95 -5.09 -3.03
CA LEU A 63 18.01 -6.01 -3.66
C LEU A 63 18.46 -7.46 -3.53
N ASP A 64 19.75 -7.75 -3.66
CA ASP A 64 20.33 -9.07 -3.39
C ASP A 64 20.08 -9.48 -1.93
N TRP A 65 20.38 -8.59 -0.99
CA TRP A 65 20.07 -8.84 0.42
C TRP A 65 18.58 -9.07 0.66
N VAL A 66 17.68 -8.28 0.06
CA VAL A 66 16.23 -8.46 0.19
C VAL A 66 15.80 -9.83 -0.36
N SER A 67 16.36 -10.26 -1.50
CA SER A 67 16.02 -11.54 -2.12
C SER A 67 16.34 -12.74 -1.21
N ARG A 68 17.46 -12.68 -0.47
CA ARG A 68 17.92 -13.72 0.45
C ARG A 68 17.22 -13.69 1.81
N ASN A 69 16.78 -12.51 2.26
CA ASN A 69 16.33 -12.29 3.63
C ASN A 69 14.83 -12.00 3.78
N ARG A 70 14.11 -11.74 2.67
CA ARG A 70 12.70 -11.34 2.67
C ARG A 70 11.91 -12.20 1.70
N SER A 71 10.58 -12.14 1.80
CA SER A 71 9.69 -12.84 0.87
C SER A 71 9.84 -12.28 -0.55
N GLU A 72 9.64 -13.12 -1.56
CA GLU A 72 9.61 -12.73 -2.98
C GLU A 72 8.71 -11.51 -3.27
N ALA A 73 7.51 -11.44 -2.69
CA ALA A 73 6.63 -10.28 -2.85
C ALA A 73 7.20 -8.97 -2.29
N THR A 74 8.07 -9.05 -1.27
CA THR A 74 8.77 -7.89 -0.71
C THR A 74 9.94 -7.50 -1.61
N PHE A 75 10.68 -8.48 -2.14
CA PHE A 75 11.71 -8.25 -3.15
C PHE A 75 11.14 -7.53 -4.36
N GLU A 76 10.07 -8.06 -4.96
CA GLU A 76 9.44 -7.44 -6.13
C GLU A 76 8.92 -6.03 -5.83
N TRP A 77 8.38 -5.81 -4.62
CA TRP A 77 7.95 -4.49 -4.18
C TRP A 77 9.09 -3.46 -4.16
N TYR A 78 10.29 -3.85 -3.70
CA TYR A 78 11.46 -2.99 -3.75
C TYR A 78 12.01 -2.87 -5.17
N ARG A 79 12.19 -4.00 -5.87
CA ARG A 79 12.76 -4.08 -7.21
C ARG A 79 12.07 -3.15 -8.19
N CYS A 80 10.74 -3.25 -8.35
CA CYS A 80 10.03 -2.38 -9.30
C CYS A 80 10.24 -0.89 -9.04
N ARG A 81 10.35 -0.47 -7.77
CA ARG A 81 10.45 0.94 -7.39
C ARG A 81 11.88 1.46 -7.47
N LEU A 82 12.83 0.65 -7.03
CA LEU A 82 14.23 1.04 -7.04
C LEU A 82 14.79 0.97 -8.46
N GLN A 83 14.34 0.02 -9.28
CA GLN A 83 14.68 -0.03 -10.71
C GLN A 83 14.21 1.25 -11.41
N ASP A 84 12.92 1.60 -11.28
CA ASP A 84 12.37 2.85 -11.85
C ASP A 84 13.13 4.11 -11.39
N PHE A 85 13.62 4.11 -10.14
CA PHE A 85 14.42 5.21 -9.61
C PHE A 85 15.83 5.27 -10.22
N VAL A 86 16.54 4.13 -10.35
CA VAL A 86 17.88 4.11 -10.96
C VAL A 86 17.81 4.29 -12.48
N ASP A 87 16.75 3.84 -13.15
CA ASP A 87 16.52 4.10 -14.58
C ASP A 87 16.32 5.60 -14.85
N THR A 88 15.75 6.33 -13.88
CA THR A 88 15.62 7.80 -13.94
C THR A 88 16.97 8.51 -13.74
N TYR A 89 17.88 7.89 -12.98
CA TYR A 89 19.16 8.47 -12.56
C TYR A 89 20.31 7.44 -12.67
N PRO A 90 20.63 6.95 -13.87
CA PRO A 90 21.50 5.78 -14.05
C PRO A 90 22.94 6.00 -13.59
N ASP A 91 23.46 7.21 -13.81
CA ASP A 91 24.85 7.57 -13.53
C ASP A 91 25.03 8.29 -12.18
N MET A 92 23.99 8.33 -11.35
CA MET A 92 24.01 9.11 -10.10
C MET A 92 24.90 8.46 -9.04
N TYR A 93 25.78 9.26 -8.44
CA TYR A 93 26.53 8.87 -7.26
C TYR A 93 25.75 9.18 -5.98
N VAL A 94 26.00 8.41 -4.91
CA VAL A 94 25.30 8.59 -3.63
C VAL A 94 25.53 9.98 -3.03
N GLU A 95 26.70 10.58 -3.24
CA GLU A 95 27.03 11.94 -2.77
C GLU A 95 26.23 13.04 -3.47
N GLU A 96 25.80 12.78 -4.71
CA GLU A 96 25.00 13.71 -5.50
C GLU A 96 23.51 13.62 -5.12
N LEU A 97 23.09 12.48 -4.57
CA LEU A 97 21.70 12.23 -4.20
C LEU A 97 21.22 13.21 -3.13
N LYS A 98 20.19 13.99 -3.48
CA LYS A 98 19.54 14.97 -2.60
C LYS A 98 18.04 14.67 -2.49
N PRO A 99 17.36 15.12 -1.41
CA PRO A 99 15.92 14.94 -1.24
C PRO A 99 15.07 15.31 -2.47
N HIS A 100 15.40 16.42 -3.13
CA HIS A 100 14.64 16.89 -4.29
C HIS A 100 14.68 15.94 -5.50
N HIS A 101 15.70 15.08 -5.65
CA HIS A 101 15.71 14.05 -6.71
C HIS A 101 14.62 13.02 -6.46
N VAL A 102 14.47 12.56 -5.22
CA VAL A 102 13.44 11.60 -4.82
C VAL A 102 12.06 12.21 -4.88
N GLU A 103 11.91 13.47 -4.45
CA GLU A 103 10.64 14.20 -4.52
C GLU A 103 10.18 14.43 -5.96
N LYS A 104 11.09 14.82 -6.85
CA LYS A 104 10.79 15.00 -8.28
C LYS A 104 10.38 13.68 -8.93
N TRP A 105 11.13 12.60 -8.68
CA TRP A 105 10.81 11.27 -9.21
C TRP A 105 9.48 10.73 -8.69
N ALA A 106 9.21 10.85 -7.38
CA ALA A 106 7.97 10.37 -6.79
C ALA A 106 6.76 11.30 -7.05
N GLY A 107 7.02 12.54 -7.46
CA GLY A 107 6.05 13.64 -7.61
C GLY A 107 5.27 13.65 -8.92
N ILE A 108 5.20 12.53 -9.65
CA ILE A 108 4.42 12.44 -10.89
C ILE A 108 2.94 12.77 -10.59
N PRO A 109 2.29 13.74 -11.28
CA PRO A 109 0.95 14.22 -10.96
C PRO A 109 -0.15 13.13 -10.95
N THR A 110 0.06 12.04 -11.67
CA THR A 110 -0.88 10.91 -11.74
C THR A 110 -0.78 9.96 -10.54
N HIS A 111 0.27 10.06 -9.72
CA HIS A 111 0.48 9.18 -8.59
C HIS A 111 -0.37 9.58 -7.38
N SER A 112 -0.95 8.56 -6.71
CA SER A 112 -1.60 8.77 -5.42
C SER A 112 -0.60 9.12 -4.32
N VAL A 113 -1.06 9.77 -3.24
CA VAL A 113 -0.24 10.08 -2.05
C VAL A 113 0.42 8.82 -1.48
N THR A 114 -0.31 7.70 -1.44
CA THR A 114 0.21 6.40 -0.99
C THR A 114 1.30 5.86 -1.93
N THR A 115 1.13 6.02 -3.24
CA THR A 115 2.15 5.65 -4.24
C THR A 115 3.42 6.46 -4.01
N ARG A 116 3.31 7.79 -3.95
CA ARG A 116 4.42 8.71 -3.68
C ARG A 116 5.13 8.38 -2.37
N ARG A 117 4.37 8.18 -1.28
CA ARG A 117 4.90 7.74 0.02
C ARG A 117 5.69 6.44 -0.11
N ASN A 118 5.16 5.45 -0.81
CA ASN A 118 5.82 4.15 -0.95
C ASN A 118 7.10 4.22 -1.79
N GLN A 119 7.11 5.01 -2.85
CA GLN A 119 8.30 5.35 -3.64
C GLN A 119 9.38 6.00 -2.77
N MET A 120 9.06 7.08 -2.05
CA MET A 120 10.03 7.76 -1.18
C MET A 120 10.54 6.83 -0.07
N ARG A 121 9.68 5.96 0.47
CA ARG A 121 10.06 4.98 1.50
C ARG A 121 10.99 3.89 0.99
N SER A 122 10.87 3.45 -0.27
CA SER A 122 11.76 2.40 -0.80
C SER A 122 13.20 2.90 -0.84
N VAL A 123 13.42 4.11 -1.38
CA VAL A 123 14.76 4.74 -1.44
C VAL A 123 15.31 4.99 -0.04
N LYS A 124 14.51 5.61 0.85
CA LYS A 124 14.95 5.90 2.23
C LYS A 124 15.32 4.63 3.01
N ARG A 125 14.60 3.52 2.78
CA ARG A 125 14.88 2.23 3.43
C ARG A 125 16.15 1.59 2.88
N CYS A 126 16.38 1.65 1.57
CA CYS A 126 17.61 1.18 0.92
C CYS A 126 18.84 1.87 1.52
N LEU A 127 18.86 3.22 1.55
CA LEU A 127 20.01 3.96 2.10
C LEU A 127 20.19 3.75 3.61
N LYS A 128 19.08 3.63 4.36
CA LYS A 128 19.16 3.29 5.79
C LYS A 128 19.79 1.91 6.01
N TRP A 129 19.47 0.94 5.15
CA TRP A 129 20.11 -0.38 5.19
C TRP A 129 21.59 -0.28 4.81
N ALA A 130 21.94 0.50 3.78
CA ALA A 130 23.32 0.66 3.33
C ALA A 130 24.23 1.25 4.41
N VAL A 131 23.75 2.25 5.16
CA VAL A 131 24.47 2.76 6.35
C VAL A 131 24.62 1.69 7.42
N ALA A 132 23.55 0.93 7.70
CA ALA A 132 23.57 -0.10 8.73
C ALA A 132 24.49 -1.30 8.38
N GLN A 133 24.78 -1.54 7.10
CA GLN A 133 25.75 -2.54 6.63
C GLN A 133 27.16 -1.96 6.45
N GLY A 134 27.36 -0.65 6.67
CA GLY A 134 28.65 0.01 6.51
C GLY A 134 29.04 0.35 5.07
N HIS A 135 28.14 0.18 4.10
CA HIS A 135 28.38 0.62 2.71
C HIS A 135 28.44 2.15 2.60
N LEU A 136 27.75 2.87 3.48
CA LEU A 136 27.71 4.33 3.53
C LEU A 136 28.03 4.82 4.94
N GLN A 137 28.73 5.95 5.04
CA GLN A 137 28.98 6.61 6.33
C GLN A 137 27.72 7.28 6.87
N ASP A 138 27.01 8.01 6.00
CA ASP A 138 25.82 8.79 6.35
C ASP A 138 24.70 8.60 5.33
N ASN A 139 23.45 8.80 5.76
CA ASN A 139 22.29 8.72 4.88
C ASN A 139 21.94 10.12 4.32
N PRO A 140 22.11 10.39 3.02
CA PRO A 140 21.83 11.71 2.43
C PRO A 140 20.35 12.10 2.50
N LEU A 141 19.46 11.14 2.78
CA LEU A 141 18.02 11.32 2.90
C LEU A 141 17.52 11.18 4.34
N ALA A 142 18.40 11.23 5.35
CA ALA A 142 18.02 11.05 6.76
C ALA A 142 16.86 11.97 7.17
N HIS A 143 16.96 13.25 6.81
CA HIS A 143 16.00 14.30 7.15
C HIS A 143 14.90 14.52 6.11
N MET A 144 14.90 13.77 4.99
CA MET A 144 13.84 13.87 3.99
C MET A 144 12.49 13.49 4.60
N GLU A 145 11.51 14.38 4.50
CA GLU A 145 10.15 14.12 4.95
C GLU A 145 9.43 13.18 3.98
N VAL A 146 8.59 12.33 4.53
CA VAL A 146 7.78 11.39 3.75
C VAL A 146 6.31 11.69 4.06
N PRO A 147 5.45 11.91 3.06
CA PRO A 147 4.04 12.24 3.26
C PRO A 147 3.36 11.20 4.14
N SER A 148 2.48 11.61 5.05
CA SER A 148 1.69 10.69 5.88
C SER A 148 0.84 9.74 5.03
N GLY A 149 0.55 8.55 5.58
CA GLY A 149 -0.36 7.63 4.91
C GLY A 149 -1.80 8.14 5.06
N GLN A 150 -2.56 8.14 3.97
CA GLN A 150 -3.99 8.37 4.02
C GLN A 150 -4.70 7.02 4.21
N SER A 151 -5.57 6.90 5.22
CA SER A 151 -6.52 5.78 5.28
C SER A 151 -7.74 6.10 4.40
N ARG A 152 -8.25 5.07 3.74
CA ARG A 152 -9.56 5.12 3.10
C ARG A 152 -10.39 4.07 3.82
N GLU A 153 -11.09 4.50 4.87
CA GLU A 153 -12.02 3.61 5.55
C GLU A 153 -13.28 3.52 4.70
N GLN A 154 -13.60 2.28 4.31
CA GLN A 154 -14.81 1.97 3.60
C GLN A 154 -15.51 0.89 4.40
N TYR A 155 -16.59 1.31 5.06
CA TYR A 155 -17.48 0.44 5.81
C TYR A 155 -18.61 -0.03 4.89
N VAL A 156 -18.92 -1.33 4.96
CA VAL A 156 -19.96 -2.00 4.19
C VAL A 156 -20.90 -2.69 5.19
N PRO A 157 -22.01 -2.03 5.58
CA PRO A 157 -22.96 -2.62 6.51
C PRO A 157 -23.62 -3.88 5.91
N PRO A 158 -24.21 -4.75 6.74
CA PRO A 158 -24.77 -6.03 6.28
C PRO A 158 -25.80 -5.91 5.16
N ASP A 159 -26.69 -4.92 5.22
CA ASP A 159 -27.69 -4.66 4.18
C ASP A 159 -27.05 -4.22 2.85
N GLU A 160 -26.01 -3.39 2.91
CA GLU A 160 -25.24 -2.97 1.74
C GLU A 160 -24.43 -4.12 1.16
N PHE A 161 -23.92 -5.02 2.01
CA PHE A 161 -23.24 -6.24 1.58
C PHE A 161 -24.16 -7.12 0.74
N HIS A 162 -25.39 -7.37 1.21
CA HIS A 162 -26.40 -8.11 0.45
C HIS A 162 -26.77 -7.39 -0.86
N ARG A 163 -27.03 -6.07 -0.80
CA ARG A 163 -27.36 -5.30 -2.01
C ARG A 163 -26.28 -5.34 -3.07
N PHE A 164 -24.99 -5.32 -2.70
CA PHE A 164 -23.95 -5.41 -3.73
C PHE A 164 -23.80 -6.84 -4.28
N LEU A 165 -24.08 -7.89 -3.49
CA LEU A 165 -24.09 -9.28 -3.97
C LEU A 165 -25.14 -9.49 -5.07
N ASP A 166 -26.27 -8.78 -5.05
CA ASP A 166 -27.26 -8.80 -6.14
C ASP A 166 -26.69 -8.35 -7.50
N TYR A 167 -25.62 -7.55 -7.48
CA TYR A 167 -24.90 -7.15 -8.68
C TYR A 167 -23.82 -8.16 -9.10
N VAL A 168 -23.46 -9.13 -8.28
CA VAL A 168 -22.45 -10.14 -8.60
C VAL A 168 -23.07 -11.29 -9.40
N THR A 169 -22.65 -11.46 -10.66
CA THR A 169 -23.16 -12.55 -11.53
C THR A 169 -22.26 -13.78 -11.55
N ASP A 170 -21.01 -13.66 -11.08
CA ASP A 170 -20.05 -14.76 -11.02
C ASP A 170 -20.14 -15.38 -9.62
N GLU A 171 -20.74 -16.56 -9.54
CA GLU A 171 -20.89 -17.34 -8.30
C GLU A 171 -19.54 -17.51 -7.58
N ASN A 172 -18.45 -17.72 -8.32
CA ASN A 172 -17.15 -17.89 -7.70
C ASN A 172 -16.63 -16.59 -7.04
N PHE A 173 -17.00 -15.45 -7.61
CA PHE A 173 -16.69 -14.16 -7.00
C PHE A 173 -17.59 -13.92 -5.78
N ALA A 174 -18.88 -14.26 -5.86
CA ALA A 174 -19.79 -14.20 -4.72
C ALA A 174 -19.27 -15.03 -3.54
N ASN A 175 -18.88 -16.30 -3.76
CA ASN A 175 -18.31 -17.17 -2.74
C ASN A 175 -17.05 -16.58 -2.08
N LEU A 176 -16.13 -16.01 -2.87
CA LEU A 176 -14.95 -15.32 -2.35
C LEU A 176 -15.32 -14.13 -1.47
N LEU A 177 -16.29 -13.31 -1.89
CA LEU A 177 -16.75 -12.13 -1.17
C LEU A 177 -17.42 -12.51 0.14
N THR A 178 -18.38 -13.44 0.10
CA THR A 178 -19.12 -13.98 1.25
C THR A 178 -18.18 -14.48 2.32
N VAL A 179 -17.29 -15.42 1.99
CA VAL A 179 -16.41 -16.02 3.00
C VAL A 179 -15.39 -14.99 3.51
N THR A 180 -14.89 -14.08 2.66
CA THR A 180 -14.00 -12.99 3.14
C THR A 180 -14.74 -12.04 4.09
N TYR A 181 -16.01 -11.73 3.83
CA TYR A 181 -16.83 -10.86 4.67
C TYR A 181 -17.19 -11.51 6.00
N GLU A 182 -17.49 -12.80 6.03
CA GLU A 182 -17.94 -13.50 7.24
C GLU A 182 -16.82 -13.94 8.17
N THR A 183 -15.60 -14.12 7.65
CA THR A 183 -14.43 -14.55 8.46
C THR A 183 -13.55 -13.40 8.91
N GLY A 184 -13.65 -12.24 8.25
CA GLY A 184 -12.71 -11.14 8.44
C GLY A 184 -11.25 -11.51 8.17
N CYS A 185 -10.98 -12.60 7.43
CA CYS A 185 -9.63 -13.05 7.12
C CYS A 185 -8.85 -11.99 6.32
N ARG A 186 -7.52 -12.08 6.29
CA ARG A 186 -6.74 -11.17 5.43
C ARG A 186 -7.09 -11.46 3.98
N PRO A 187 -7.17 -10.46 3.10
CA PRO A 187 -7.40 -10.71 1.68
C PRO A 187 -6.44 -11.74 1.07
N GLN A 188 -5.17 -11.75 1.48
CA GLN A 188 -4.21 -12.73 0.98
C GLN A 188 -4.44 -14.15 1.53
N GLU A 189 -5.09 -14.29 2.69
CA GLU A 189 -5.48 -15.58 3.26
C GLU A 189 -6.59 -16.20 2.41
N SER A 190 -7.64 -15.45 2.05
CA SER A 190 -8.70 -15.95 1.14
C SER A 190 -8.22 -16.19 -0.29
N LEU A 191 -7.18 -15.51 -0.76
CA LEU A 191 -6.61 -15.76 -2.09
C LEU A 191 -5.64 -16.95 -2.16
N ARG A 192 -5.14 -17.43 -1.01
CA ARG A 192 -4.14 -18.51 -0.93
C ARG A 192 -4.64 -19.77 -0.24
N VAL A 193 -5.84 -19.73 0.35
CA VAL A 193 -6.43 -20.92 0.97
C VAL A 193 -6.58 -22.03 -0.07
N GLU A 194 -6.28 -23.24 0.35
CA GLU A 194 -6.32 -24.46 -0.46
C GLU A 194 -7.21 -25.46 0.26
N ALA A 195 -7.71 -26.45 -0.47
CA ALA A 195 -8.53 -27.53 0.11
C ALA A 195 -7.86 -28.18 1.34
N ARG A 196 -6.54 -28.40 1.29
CA ARG A 196 -5.75 -28.96 2.40
C ARG A 196 -5.71 -28.09 3.68
N HIS A 197 -6.13 -26.84 3.60
CA HIS A 197 -6.19 -25.95 4.76
C HIS A 197 -7.54 -26.01 5.47
N VAL A 198 -8.56 -26.63 4.86
CA VAL A 198 -9.93 -26.63 5.39
C VAL A 198 -10.12 -27.78 6.39
N ASP A 199 -10.54 -27.43 7.60
CA ASP A 199 -10.96 -28.34 8.66
C ASP A 199 -12.44 -28.06 8.95
N LEU A 200 -13.31 -28.83 8.28
CA LEU A 200 -14.77 -28.63 8.36
C LEU A 200 -15.33 -29.04 9.72
N ASP A 201 -14.76 -30.06 10.36
CA ASP A 201 -15.21 -30.55 11.67
C ASP A 201 -15.13 -29.47 12.76
N HIS A 202 -14.20 -28.52 12.59
CA HIS A 202 -13.98 -27.39 13.50
C HIS A 202 -14.27 -26.03 12.85
N ALA A 203 -14.96 -26.01 11.71
CA ALA A 203 -15.32 -24.81 10.95
C ALA A 203 -14.16 -23.79 10.83
N ARG A 204 -12.99 -24.24 10.39
CA ARG A 204 -11.80 -23.38 10.32
C ARG A 204 -10.90 -23.66 9.11
N TRP A 205 -10.10 -22.65 8.76
CA TRP A 205 -8.92 -22.82 7.93
C TRP A 205 -7.66 -22.79 8.78
N ILE A 206 -6.71 -23.69 8.50
CA ILE A 206 -5.44 -23.80 9.21
C ILE A 206 -4.29 -23.59 8.23
N PHE A 207 -3.61 -22.45 8.33
CA PHE A 207 -2.37 -22.19 7.61
C PHE A 207 -1.18 -22.59 8.49
N PRO A 208 -0.26 -23.45 8.00
CA PRO A 208 0.89 -23.87 8.79
C PRO A 208 1.82 -22.68 9.08
N PRO A 209 2.68 -22.74 10.12
CA PRO A 209 3.54 -21.62 10.54
C PRO A 209 4.37 -21.01 9.39
N ARG A 210 4.87 -21.85 8.47
CA ARG A 210 5.64 -21.39 7.30
C ARG A 210 4.85 -20.49 6.34
N GLU A 211 3.53 -20.63 6.32
CA GLU A 211 2.60 -19.85 5.48
C GLU A 211 1.96 -18.69 6.25
N ALA A 212 2.06 -18.69 7.58
CA ALA A 212 1.57 -17.64 8.46
C ALA A 212 2.45 -16.38 8.41
N LYS A 213 1.83 -15.22 8.67
CA LYS A 213 2.57 -13.94 8.77
C LYS A 213 3.54 -13.93 9.97
N VAL A 214 3.19 -14.63 11.05
CA VAL A 214 4.02 -14.85 12.22
C VAL A 214 4.48 -16.31 12.17
N LYS A 215 5.75 -16.54 11.82
CA LYS A 215 6.27 -17.87 11.46
C LYS A 215 6.42 -18.86 12.63
N SER A 216 6.04 -18.49 13.85
CA SER A 216 6.15 -19.32 15.04
C SER A 216 4.89 -20.11 15.39
N MET A 217 3.72 -19.70 14.89
CA MET A 217 2.43 -20.33 15.22
C MET A 217 1.58 -20.50 13.96
N PRO A 218 0.74 -21.55 13.89
CA PRO A 218 -0.23 -21.69 12.81
C PRO A 218 -1.21 -20.51 12.83
N ARG A 219 -1.64 -20.09 11.64
CA ARG A 219 -2.69 -19.08 11.50
C ARG A 219 -4.02 -19.80 11.29
N VAL A 220 -4.91 -19.68 12.26
CA VAL A 220 -6.28 -20.20 12.17
C VAL A 220 -7.26 -19.10 11.79
N VAL A 221 -8.17 -19.39 10.86
CA VAL A 221 -9.31 -18.54 10.49
C VAL A 221 -10.57 -19.32 10.81
N TYR A 222 -11.36 -18.84 11.77
CA TYR A 222 -12.64 -19.45 12.11
C TYR A 222 -13.75 -18.95 11.18
N MET A 223 -14.72 -19.81 10.90
CA MET A 223 -15.81 -19.58 9.96
C MET A 223 -17.16 -19.62 10.69
N SER A 224 -18.10 -18.82 10.20
CA SER A 224 -19.54 -19.04 10.45
C SER A 224 -19.97 -20.37 9.83
N GLU A 225 -21.15 -20.85 10.21
CA GLU A 225 -21.78 -22.03 9.60
C GLU A 225 -21.91 -21.88 8.08
N HIS A 226 -22.39 -20.73 7.61
CA HIS A 226 -22.52 -20.45 6.18
C HIS A 226 -21.16 -20.42 5.45
N ALA A 227 -20.13 -19.78 6.02
CA ALA A 227 -18.80 -19.79 5.41
C ALA A 227 -18.16 -21.19 5.39
N ALA A 228 -18.44 -22.03 6.39
CA ALA A 228 -18.03 -23.42 6.42
C ALA A 228 -18.76 -24.26 5.37
N GLU A 229 -20.06 -24.03 5.17
CA GLU A 229 -20.85 -24.67 4.13
C GLU A 229 -20.29 -24.34 2.73
N VAL A 230 -20.10 -23.05 2.42
CA VAL A 230 -19.51 -22.60 1.15
C VAL A 230 -18.12 -23.23 0.97
N SER A 231 -17.28 -23.21 2.00
CA SER A 231 -15.95 -23.85 1.94
C SER A 231 -16.05 -25.35 1.66
N GLY A 232 -16.99 -26.05 2.27
CA GLY A 232 -17.23 -27.47 2.05
C GLY A 232 -17.73 -27.80 0.65
N GLN A 233 -18.64 -26.99 0.10
CA GLN A 233 -19.11 -27.11 -1.29
C GLN A 233 -17.95 -26.91 -2.28
N LEU A 234 -17.10 -25.91 -2.05
CA LEU A 234 -15.92 -25.66 -2.89
C LEU A 234 -14.88 -26.78 -2.76
N MET A 235 -14.69 -27.34 -1.57
CA MET A 235 -13.79 -28.48 -1.35
C MET A 235 -14.28 -29.75 -2.05
N LYS A 236 -15.60 -29.99 -2.07
CA LYS A 236 -16.20 -31.09 -2.87
C LYS A 236 -15.99 -30.87 -4.37
N LYS A 237 -16.11 -29.63 -4.84
CA LYS A 237 -15.91 -29.25 -6.25
C LYS A 237 -14.43 -29.31 -6.68
N TRP A 238 -13.52 -28.93 -5.79
CA TRP A 238 -12.08 -28.91 -6.00
C TRP A 238 -11.36 -29.50 -4.78
N SER A 239 -11.16 -30.82 -4.80
CA SER A 239 -10.57 -31.56 -3.68
C SER A 239 -9.11 -31.23 -3.41
N THR A 240 -8.41 -30.59 -4.36
CA THR A 240 -6.99 -30.20 -4.21
C THR A 240 -6.70 -28.81 -4.77
N GLY A 241 -5.64 -28.20 -4.24
CA GLY A 241 -5.17 -26.88 -4.64
C GLY A 241 -6.09 -25.74 -4.16
N PRO A 242 -6.08 -24.58 -4.85
CA PRO A 242 -6.75 -23.37 -4.39
C PRO A 242 -8.26 -23.53 -4.26
N LEU A 243 -8.78 -23.13 -3.09
CA LEU A 243 -10.20 -23.25 -2.73
C LEU A 243 -11.06 -22.27 -3.54
N PHE A 244 -10.59 -21.03 -3.72
CA PHE A 244 -11.28 -20.02 -4.53
C PHE A 244 -10.63 -19.89 -5.90
N ARG A 245 -11.42 -20.15 -6.94
CA ARG A 245 -11.03 -20.03 -8.35
C ARG A 245 -11.94 -19.03 -9.04
N ASN A 246 -11.45 -18.32 -10.05
CA ASN A 246 -12.29 -17.46 -10.89
C ASN A 246 -13.09 -18.29 -11.91
N ALA A 247 -13.98 -17.64 -12.67
CA ALA A 247 -14.78 -18.29 -13.72
C ALA A 247 -13.97 -19.07 -14.79
N ARG A 248 -12.64 -18.89 -14.88
CA ARG A 248 -11.75 -19.66 -15.77
C ARG A 248 -11.06 -20.84 -15.07
N GLY A 249 -11.46 -21.18 -13.84
CA GLY A 249 -10.86 -22.23 -13.02
C GLY A 249 -9.46 -21.91 -12.48
N LYS A 250 -8.96 -20.68 -12.70
CA LYS A 250 -7.65 -20.22 -12.21
C LYS A 250 -7.79 -19.61 -10.81
N PRO A 251 -6.78 -19.69 -9.94
CA PRO A 251 -6.83 -19.07 -8.62
C PRO A 251 -7.05 -17.56 -8.74
N TRP A 252 -7.81 -16.99 -7.82
CA TRP A 252 -7.92 -15.54 -7.72
C TRP A 252 -6.56 -14.93 -7.33
N ASN A 253 -6.25 -13.78 -7.91
CA ASN A 253 -5.09 -12.97 -7.56
C ASN A 253 -5.49 -11.49 -7.44
N LYS A 254 -4.58 -10.65 -6.96
CA LYS A 254 -4.83 -9.21 -6.74
C LYS A 254 -5.44 -8.52 -7.97
N ASP A 255 -4.93 -8.82 -9.17
CA ASP A 255 -5.32 -8.12 -10.39
C ASP A 255 -6.70 -8.60 -10.88
N SER A 256 -6.92 -9.92 -10.90
CA SER A 256 -8.23 -10.49 -11.25
C SER A 256 -9.34 -10.04 -10.30
N VAL A 257 -9.07 -9.99 -8.99
CA VAL A 257 -9.98 -9.43 -7.99
C VAL A 257 -10.22 -7.95 -8.24
N GLY A 258 -9.16 -7.17 -8.52
CA GLY A 258 -9.27 -5.76 -8.89
C GLY A 258 -10.17 -5.55 -10.09
N CYS A 259 -10.00 -6.34 -11.15
CA CYS A 259 -10.87 -6.31 -12.32
C CYS A 259 -12.31 -6.71 -12.00
N ALA A 260 -12.53 -7.65 -11.07
CA ALA A 260 -13.88 -8.04 -10.64
C ALA A 260 -14.59 -6.90 -9.89
N PHE A 261 -13.91 -6.24 -8.96
CA PHE A 261 -14.43 -5.03 -8.29
C PHE A 261 -14.66 -3.87 -9.27
N ASP A 262 -13.81 -3.69 -10.28
CA ASP A 262 -14.03 -2.66 -11.31
C ASP A 262 -15.31 -2.93 -12.11
N ARG A 263 -15.58 -4.21 -12.45
CA ARG A 263 -16.81 -4.61 -13.12
C ARG A 263 -18.03 -4.40 -12.22
N LEU A 264 -17.93 -4.77 -10.95
CA LEU A 264 -18.98 -4.56 -9.96
C LEU A 264 -19.32 -3.07 -9.80
N GLN A 265 -18.31 -2.21 -9.62
CA GLN A 265 -18.49 -0.76 -9.53
C GLN A 265 -19.21 -0.20 -10.76
N ILE A 266 -18.79 -0.62 -11.96
CA ILE A 266 -19.45 -0.17 -13.21
C ILE A 266 -20.90 -0.65 -13.27
N LYS A 267 -21.20 -1.88 -12.83
CA LYS A 267 -22.57 -2.42 -12.86
C LYS A 267 -23.48 -1.67 -11.89
N MET A 268 -23.03 -1.45 -10.65
CA MET A 268 -23.73 -0.64 -9.66
C MET A 268 -23.96 0.79 -10.17
N GLY A 269 -22.92 1.45 -10.68
CA GLY A 269 -23.04 2.82 -11.19
C GLY A 269 -23.93 2.95 -12.42
N LYS A 270 -24.02 1.91 -13.26
CA LYS A 270 -24.98 1.87 -14.37
C LYS A 270 -26.42 1.68 -13.89
N ALA A 271 -26.64 0.91 -12.83
CA ALA A 271 -27.96 0.81 -12.22
C ALA A 271 -28.39 2.15 -11.64
N GLU A 272 -27.45 2.89 -11.04
CA GLU A 272 -27.69 4.24 -10.54
C GLU A 272 -28.00 5.23 -11.67
N LEU A 273 -27.25 5.21 -12.79
CA LEU A 273 -27.59 6.00 -13.99
C LEU A 273 -29.00 5.71 -14.50
N LYS A 274 -29.40 4.43 -14.51
CA LYS A 274 -30.75 4.03 -14.93
C LYS A 274 -31.81 4.55 -13.95
N ARG A 275 -31.52 4.52 -12.65
CA ARG A 275 -32.41 5.00 -11.58
C ARG A 275 -32.62 6.51 -11.65
N THR A 276 -31.56 7.28 -11.92
CA THR A 276 -31.64 8.75 -12.00
C THR A 276 -32.14 9.26 -13.36
N GLY A 277 -32.15 8.40 -14.39
CA GLY A 277 -32.50 8.81 -15.75
C GLY A 277 -31.44 9.71 -16.40
N GLU A 278 -30.22 9.79 -15.84
CA GLU A 278 -29.17 10.66 -16.36
C GLU A 278 -28.68 10.17 -17.74
N VAL A 279 -28.73 11.05 -18.73
CA VAL A 279 -28.27 10.80 -20.10
C VAL A 279 -26.95 11.53 -20.35
N LEU A 280 -26.04 10.88 -21.07
CA LEU A 280 -24.78 11.50 -21.47
C LEU A 280 -25.01 12.57 -22.53
N ASN A 281 -24.26 13.68 -22.42
CA ASN A 281 -24.24 14.73 -23.44
C ASN A 281 -23.67 14.21 -24.78
N GLU A 282 -24.46 14.28 -25.85
CA GLU A 282 -24.11 13.76 -27.17
C GLU A 282 -22.92 14.50 -27.80
N ASN A 283 -22.80 15.81 -27.59
CA ASN A 283 -21.65 16.58 -28.06
C ASN A 283 -20.35 16.12 -27.39
N ALA A 284 -20.40 15.82 -26.08
CA ALA A 284 -19.24 15.28 -25.37
C ALA A 284 -18.84 13.88 -25.89
N VAL A 285 -19.81 13.07 -26.30
CA VAL A 285 -19.55 11.76 -26.94
C VAL A 285 -18.87 11.94 -28.30
N ALA A 286 -19.37 12.85 -29.13
CA ALA A 286 -18.81 13.14 -30.45
C ALA A 286 -17.37 13.68 -30.35
N GLU A 287 -17.10 14.63 -29.45
CA GLU A 287 -15.75 15.15 -29.22
C GLU A 287 -14.80 14.06 -28.72
N PHE A 288 -15.24 13.23 -27.77
CA PHE A 288 -14.40 12.15 -27.26
C PHE A 288 -14.10 11.10 -28.34
N ALA A 289 -15.05 10.80 -29.24
CA ALA A 289 -14.85 9.87 -30.35
C ALA A 289 -13.70 10.28 -31.28
N LYS A 290 -13.49 11.59 -31.49
CA LYS A 290 -12.38 12.13 -32.31
C LYS A 290 -11.00 11.78 -31.73
N THR A 291 -10.91 11.58 -30.42
CA THR A 291 -9.65 11.26 -29.71
C THR A 291 -9.30 9.77 -29.72
N LEU A 292 -10.23 8.90 -30.14
CA LEU A 292 -10.05 7.46 -30.06
C LEU A 292 -9.15 6.94 -31.19
N ASN A 293 -8.42 5.86 -30.89
CA ASN A 293 -7.64 5.16 -31.90
C ASN A 293 -8.58 4.60 -32.99
N LYS A 294 -8.32 5.00 -34.24
CA LYS A 294 -9.08 4.68 -35.44
C LYS A 294 -8.92 3.24 -35.90
N VAL A 295 -8.04 2.47 -35.27
CA VAL A 295 -7.74 1.07 -35.62
C VAL A 295 -8.07 0.16 -34.42
N ARG A 296 -8.61 -1.03 -34.71
CA ARG A 296 -8.70 -2.14 -33.75
C ARG A 296 -7.90 -3.33 -34.27
N VAL A 297 -7.44 -4.17 -33.35
CA VAL A 297 -6.79 -5.44 -33.69
C VAL A 297 -7.81 -6.57 -33.54
N VAL A 298 -8.04 -7.33 -34.59
CA VAL A 298 -8.92 -8.51 -34.60
C VAL A 298 -8.09 -9.69 -35.08
N ARG A 299 -7.87 -10.69 -34.22
CA ARG A 299 -7.04 -11.87 -34.53
C ARG A 299 -5.65 -11.51 -35.10
N GLY A 300 -5.02 -10.46 -34.56
CA GLY A 300 -3.70 -9.98 -35.01
C GLY A 300 -3.73 -9.00 -36.20
N VAL A 301 -4.87 -8.85 -36.89
CA VAL A 301 -5.01 -7.95 -38.04
C VAL A 301 -5.51 -6.58 -37.61
N LYS A 302 -4.86 -5.52 -38.12
CA LYS A 302 -5.29 -4.13 -37.92
C LYS A 302 -6.46 -3.81 -38.86
N VAL A 303 -7.61 -3.48 -38.29
CA VAL A 303 -8.85 -3.16 -39.01
C VAL A 303 -9.29 -1.73 -38.66
N PRO A 304 -9.62 -0.88 -39.64
CA PRO A 304 -10.13 0.48 -39.37
C PRO A 304 -11.51 0.42 -38.72
N LYS A 305 -11.76 1.35 -37.80
CA LYS A 305 -13.07 1.54 -37.15
C LYS A 305 -13.92 2.50 -37.97
N THR A 306 -15.19 2.18 -38.14
CA THR A 306 -16.17 3.10 -38.73
C THR A 306 -16.46 4.27 -37.78
N PRO A 307 -17.02 5.40 -38.27
CA PRO A 307 -17.50 6.47 -37.40
C PRO A 307 -18.49 5.98 -36.34
N ALA A 308 -19.36 5.03 -36.69
CA ALA A 308 -20.30 4.40 -35.76
C ALA A 308 -19.59 3.57 -34.67
N ASP A 309 -18.55 2.80 -35.02
CA ASP A 309 -17.72 2.09 -34.04
C ASP A 309 -17.09 3.05 -33.02
N LEU A 310 -16.56 4.19 -33.49
CA LEU A 310 -15.93 5.21 -32.66
C LEU A 310 -16.93 5.87 -31.71
N LEU A 311 -18.12 6.23 -32.19
CA LEU A 311 -19.20 6.80 -31.37
C LEU A 311 -19.68 5.80 -30.31
N CYS A 312 -19.88 4.53 -30.69
CA CYS A 312 -20.28 3.47 -29.76
C CYS A 312 -19.21 3.24 -28.68
N GLU A 313 -17.94 3.20 -29.06
CA GLU A 313 -16.83 3.08 -28.11
C GLU A 313 -16.75 4.28 -27.18
N ALA A 314 -16.91 5.50 -27.70
CA ALA A 314 -16.91 6.74 -26.93
C ALA A 314 -18.05 6.75 -25.91
N LYS A 315 -19.28 6.47 -26.33
CA LYS A 315 -20.45 6.38 -25.46
C LYS A 315 -20.20 5.36 -24.35
N ARG A 316 -19.77 4.15 -24.70
CA ARG A 316 -19.44 3.08 -23.72
C ARG A 316 -18.41 3.53 -22.69
N LYS A 317 -17.29 4.15 -23.13
CA LYS A 317 -16.22 4.61 -22.24
C LYS A 317 -16.66 5.75 -21.32
N LEU A 318 -17.42 6.72 -21.84
CA LEU A 318 -17.97 7.81 -21.05
C LEU A 318 -19.01 7.31 -20.05
N THR A 319 -19.90 6.39 -20.44
CA THR A 319 -20.84 5.74 -19.51
C THR A 319 -20.09 5.04 -18.38
N GLN A 320 -19.03 4.29 -18.70
CA GLN A 320 -18.22 3.62 -17.67
C GLN A 320 -17.49 4.62 -16.76
N ARG A 321 -16.99 5.74 -17.29
CA ARG A 321 -16.38 6.81 -16.49
C ARG A 321 -17.40 7.41 -15.53
N ARG A 322 -18.60 7.73 -16.03
CA ARG A 322 -19.68 8.29 -15.20
C ARG A 322 -20.19 7.30 -14.16
N ALA A 323 -20.41 6.04 -14.54
CA ALA A 323 -20.81 4.99 -13.61
C ALA A 323 -19.82 4.84 -12.43
N ARG A 324 -18.51 4.92 -12.68
CA ARG A 324 -17.49 4.88 -11.60
C ARG A 324 -17.54 6.07 -10.64
N GLN A 325 -18.12 7.20 -11.04
CA GLN A 325 -18.30 8.36 -10.15
C GLN A 325 -19.54 8.21 -9.26
N LEU A 326 -20.54 7.44 -9.71
CA LEU A 326 -21.82 7.27 -9.02
C LEU A 326 -21.85 6.09 -8.05
N ALA A 327 -20.83 5.23 -8.11
CA ALA A 327 -20.74 4.03 -7.28
C ALA A 327 -19.37 3.93 -6.62
N PRO A 328 -19.31 3.61 -5.32
CA PRO A 328 -18.04 3.40 -4.64
C PRO A 328 -17.33 2.15 -5.16
N ARG A 329 -16.00 2.17 -5.14
CA ARG A 329 -15.17 1.00 -5.48
C ARG A 329 -14.76 0.29 -4.20
N TYR A 330 -15.26 -0.92 -3.99
CA TYR A 330 -14.87 -1.75 -2.85
C TYR A 330 -13.57 -2.53 -3.07
N SER A 331 -13.10 -3.17 -2.01
CA SER A 331 -12.00 -4.13 -2.03
C SER A 331 -12.22 -5.20 -0.96
N LEU A 332 -11.49 -6.31 -1.04
CA LEU A 332 -11.49 -7.32 0.02
C LEU A 332 -11.08 -6.76 1.40
N TYR A 333 -10.25 -5.71 1.43
CA TYR A 333 -9.91 -5.03 2.68
C TYR A 333 -11.11 -4.29 3.28
N ALA A 334 -11.99 -3.71 2.45
CA ALA A 334 -13.23 -3.09 2.94
C ALA A 334 -14.12 -4.12 3.63
N LEU A 335 -14.21 -5.35 3.09
CA LEU A 335 -14.97 -6.44 3.71
C LEU A 335 -14.38 -6.84 5.07
N ARG A 336 -13.06 -7.01 5.14
CA ARG A 336 -12.36 -7.28 6.41
C ARG A 336 -12.56 -6.17 7.44
N HIS A 337 -12.52 -4.91 7.01
CA HIS A 337 -12.78 -3.78 7.89
C HIS A 337 -14.21 -3.80 8.42
N SER A 338 -15.17 -4.07 7.53
CA SER A 338 -16.58 -4.14 7.87
C SER A 338 -16.90 -5.27 8.82
N TRP A 339 -16.29 -6.45 8.64
CA TRP A 339 -16.42 -7.57 9.57
C TRP A 339 -16.02 -7.18 11.00
N ALA A 340 -14.89 -6.50 11.14
CA ALA A 340 -14.39 -6.07 12.45
C ALA A 340 -15.28 -5.00 13.08
N THR A 341 -15.73 -4.01 12.30
CA THR A 341 -16.72 -3.02 12.77
C THR A 341 -17.99 -3.71 13.25
N ASN A 342 -18.53 -4.65 12.46
CA ASN A 342 -19.75 -5.40 12.80
C ASN A 342 -19.56 -6.24 14.07
N ALA A 343 -18.42 -6.92 14.21
CA ALA A 343 -18.12 -7.72 15.39
C ALA A 343 -18.05 -6.86 16.66
N LEU A 344 -17.37 -5.71 16.60
CA LEU A 344 -17.31 -4.75 17.71
C LEU A 344 -18.69 -4.18 18.03
N GLN A 345 -19.49 -3.81 17.03
CA GLN A 345 -20.86 -3.30 17.22
C GLN A 345 -21.78 -4.35 17.87
N ARG A 346 -21.62 -5.64 17.53
CA ARG A 346 -22.31 -6.76 18.19
C ARG A 346 -21.80 -7.04 19.61
N GLY A 347 -20.71 -6.40 20.01
CA GLY A 347 -20.16 -6.45 21.36
C GLY A 347 -19.13 -7.56 21.59
N VAL A 348 -18.50 -8.08 20.54
CA VAL A 348 -17.30 -8.91 20.69
C VAL A 348 -16.17 -8.00 21.16
N ASP A 349 -15.40 -8.43 22.16
CA ASP A 349 -14.32 -7.61 22.70
C ASP A 349 -13.18 -7.40 21.69
N ALA A 350 -12.49 -6.26 21.82
CA ALA A 350 -11.46 -5.83 20.87
C ALA A 350 -10.26 -6.79 20.80
N LEU A 351 -9.92 -7.47 21.90
CA LEU A 351 -8.81 -8.42 21.91
C LEU A 351 -9.18 -9.66 21.09
N THR A 352 -10.38 -10.22 21.31
CA THR A 352 -10.91 -11.35 20.55
C THR A 352 -11.01 -11.03 19.07
N VAL A 353 -11.58 -9.86 18.70
CA VAL A 353 -11.63 -9.42 17.29
C VAL A 353 -10.23 -9.34 16.69
N ALA A 354 -9.25 -8.78 17.41
CA ALA A 354 -7.87 -8.68 16.93
C ALA A 354 -7.22 -10.05 16.73
N ILE A 355 -7.47 -11.01 17.62
CA ILE A 355 -6.98 -12.39 17.54
C ILE A 355 -7.61 -13.11 16.34
N LEU A 356 -8.94 -13.01 16.17
CA LEU A 356 -9.66 -13.59 15.03
C LEU A 356 -9.16 -13.02 13.69
N MET A 357 -8.93 -11.71 13.63
CA MET A 357 -8.27 -11.03 12.50
C MET A 357 -6.80 -11.43 12.32
N GLY A 358 -6.18 -12.06 13.32
CA GLY A 358 -4.80 -12.53 13.31
C GLY A 358 -3.78 -11.42 13.46
N HIS A 359 -4.13 -10.28 14.07
CA HIS A 359 -3.20 -9.18 14.30
C HIS A 359 -2.01 -9.62 15.16
N LYS A 360 -0.79 -9.27 14.75
CA LYS A 360 0.41 -9.52 15.57
C LYS A 360 0.41 -8.66 16.84
N ASP A 361 -0.11 -7.45 16.71
CA ASP A 361 -0.21 -6.46 17.78
C ASP A 361 -1.69 -6.03 17.87
N PRO A 362 -2.40 -6.43 18.94
CA PRO A 362 -3.81 -6.07 19.15
C PRO A 362 -4.07 -4.56 19.17
N SER A 363 -3.09 -3.74 19.56
CA SER A 363 -3.21 -2.27 19.59
C SER A 363 -3.48 -1.67 18.20
N THR A 364 -3.15 -2.41 17.13
CA THR A 364 -3.48 -2.03 15.76
C THR A 364 -4.99 -1.89 15.58
N LEU A 365 -5.78 -2.76 16.22
CA LEU A 365 -7.24 -2.68 16.14
C LEU A 365 -7.75 -1.39 16.80
N ALA A 366 -7.31 -1.10 18.03
CA ALA A 366 -7.71 0.10 18.76
C ALA A 366 -7.44 1.38 17.97
N ARG A 367 -6.28 1.47 17.30
CA ARG A 367 -5.92 2.63 16.46
C ARG A 367 -6.80 2.79 15.23
N THR A 368 -7.25 1.68 14.63
CA THR A 368 -8.11 1.70 13.44
C THR A 368 -9.57 2.00 13.78
N TYR A 369 -10.08 1.49 14.90
CA TYR A 369 -11.50 1.60 15.26
C TYR A 369 -11.77 2.62 16.37
N GLN A 370 -10.87 3.57 16.57
CA GLN A 370 -11.06 4.66 17.54
C GLN A 370 -12.35 5.44 17.30
N HIS A 371 -12.86 5.51 16.06
CA HIS A 371 -14.13 6.17 15.78
C HIS A 371 -15.33 5.52 16.50
N LEU A 372 -15.29 4.21 16.80
CA LEU A 372 -16.35 3.55 17.57
C LEU A 372 -16.40 4.01 19.03
N SER A 373 -15.29 4.50 19.59
CA SER A 373 -15.27 5.12 20.92
C SER A 373 -15.98 6.48 20.96
N HIS A 374 -16.44 6.98 19.81
CA HIS A 374 -17.22 8.21 19.72
C HIS A 374 -18.72 7.91 19.53
N ASN A 375 -19.14 6.64 19.46
CA ASN A 375 -20.55 6.26 19.36
C ASN A 375 -21.17 6.13 20.77
N PRO A 376 -22.06 7.06 21.20
CA PRO A 376 -22.59 7.07 22.56
C PRO A 376 -23.49 5.85 22.86
N GLU A 377 -24.24 5.37 21.88
CA GLU A 377 -25.10 4.19 22.03
C GLU A 377 -24.27 2.92 22.26
N HIS A 378 -23.20 2.77 21.49
CA HIS A 378 -22.25 1.68 21.68
C HIS A 378 -21.63 1.73 23.08
N LEU A 379 -21.14 2.89 23.53
CA LEU A 379 -20.55 3.05 24.85
C LEU A 379 -21.56 2.80 25.98
N LEU A 380 -22.80 3.26 25.85
CA LEU A 380 -23.86 3.00 26.83
C LEU A 380 -24.19 1.50 26.93
N ASN A 381 -24.27 0.80 25.80
CA ASN A 381 -24.50 -0.65 25.79
C ASN A 381 -23.33 -1.42 26.43
N GLN A 382 -22.08 -1.00 26.20
CA GLN A 382 -20.92 -1.60 26.87
C GLN A 382 -20.93 -1.32 28.38
N ALA A 383 -21.27 -0.09 28.80
CA ALA A 383 -21.40 0.25 30.22
C ALA A 383 -22.48 -0.58 30.92
N ARG A 384 -23.63 -0.79 30.26
CA ARG A 384 -24.70 -1.66 30.78
C ARG A 384 -24.23 -3.10 30.95
N LYS A 385 -23.53 -3.66 29.96
CA LYS A 385 -22.95 -5.01 30.03
C LYS A 385 -21.87 -5.17 31.11
N ALA A 386 -21.12 -4.11 31.41
CA ALA A 386 -20.09 -4.15 32.44
C ALA A 386 -20.66 -4.10 33.86
N SER A 387 -21.87 -3.54 34.01
CA SER A 387 -22.56 -3.41 35.31
C SER A 387 -23.54 -4.55 35.61
N SER A 388 -23.82 -5.42 34.63
CA SER A 388 -24.61 -6.65 34.75
C SER A 388 -23.71 -7.84 35.02
#